data_AF-A0A1J1JAG4-F1
#
_entry.id   AF-A0A1J1JAG4-F1
#
_cell.length_a   1.000
_cell.length_b   1.000
_cell.length_c   1.000
_cell.angle_alpha   90.00
_cell.angle_beta   90.00
_cell.angle_gamma   90.00
#
_symmetry.space_group_name_H-M   'P 1'
#
loop_
_entity.id
_entity.type
_entity.pdbx_description
1 polymer ?
#
loop_
_entity_poly.entity_id
_entity_poly.type
_entity_poly.pdbx_seq_one_letter_code
_entity_poly.pdbx_strand_id
1 'polypeptide(L)'
;KVIYLLCALAITFVSGDDWVTCRDSTNSFTCYIDGQIHEKGTTIFSSNSDVVILKLRNNGNIKYLPDNISTVFPNLENLYASRSSILEIQKLNFNGLSKLLRLSLDQNQIKGINGDGFEGLIHLRELYLNDNAIEYVETSAFKDLGDLVDLDLSSNNIMGLNSTLFGKINSLKNLHLENNKISRINEDSLYYLTKLKSLSLNGNQLQRFELSGYSKFKDLGSLTTLNLSNNEIGELSVFSFYGLDSLEILNLNHNQLVHLDHSAYDPLLNLQYLHLANNSIGRVPKTFFIEIPLFFAALKEVDLSSNSCINKIFEIEKLHSHNNMPALLSYLGRKCKGRMDVVQEIENFFGVYLLVNNNENPKFNGRCYVGFTVDPNRRINQHNRGKKYGGAGQTSRVPGPWTMVLIIHNFPENISALRFEWAWQEPKASRRLKTIQSIQRKRPGESHFNYHFRILTEMINLGPWNRLPLKIRWLEQDFYTEFPTGRLPEHMVVCHGPIKAKKINRGNRELMEAVRARTECHLCMEEIKDLEDDRIFCINQRCKLVSHLRCLAKICLEPGHYIPIKGSCPLCDCNFLWGDVIRKKKGCFDGGLVNDIKDDYDI
;
A
#
# COMPACT_ATOMS: atom_id res chain seq x y z
N LYS A 1 -67.22 11.95 -13.03
CA LYS A 1 -66.65 12.61 -11.82
C LYS A 1 -66.18 11.50 -10.90
N VAL A 2 -64.99 10.93 -10.94
CA VAL A 2 -63.66 11.19 -11.50
C VAL A 2 -63.28 9.82 -12.10
N ILE A 3 -62.99 9.70 -13.40
CA ILE A 3 -61.59 9.57 -13.85
C ILE A 3 -60.81 8.61 -12.91
N TYR A 4 -61.36 7.40 -12.70
CA TYR A 4 -60.59 6.18 -12.46
C TYR A 4 -59.93 5.69 -13.76
N LEU A 5 -60.22 6.36 -14.88
CA LEU A 5 -59.35 6.47 -16.04
C LEU A 5 -58.08 7.25 -15.64
N LEU A 6 -56.92 6.70 -15.97
CA LEU A 6 -55.56 7.30 -15.98
C LEU A 6 -54.68 6.99 -14.76
N CYS A 7 -53.83 5.97 -14.95
CA CYS A 7 -52.41 5.97 -14.56
C CYS A 7 -51.95 5.44 -13.19
N ALA A 8 -52.22 4.17 -12.86
CA ALA A 8 -51.28 3.41 -12.03
C ALA A 8 -51.46 1.90 -12.23
N LEU A 9 -50.63 1.12 -12.91
CA LEU A 9 -49.47 1.27 -13.79
C LEU A 9 -49.54 -0.02 -14.64
N ALA A 10 -49.16 0.06 -15.91
CA ALA A 10 -49.26 -1.06 -16.85
C ALA A 10 -48.51 -2.30 -16.36
N ILE A 11 -49.21 -3.23 -15.69
CA ILE A 11 -48.77 -4.61 -15.52
C ILE A 11 -49.19 -5.29 -16.82
N THR A 12 -48.24 -5.53 -17.71
CA THR A 12 -48.45 -6.40 -18.87
C THR A 12 -48.87 -7.77 -18.36
N PHE A 13 -50.17 -8.07 -18.48
CA PHE A 13 -50.72 -9.40 -18.24
C PHE A 13 -50.24 -10.31 -19.36
N VAL A 14 -49.17 -11.07 -19.12
CA VAL A 14 -48.83 -12.24 -19.91
C VAL A 14 -49.28 -13.46 -19.10
N SER A 15 -50.31 -14.15 -19.57
CA SER A 15 -50.80 -15.40 -18.99
C SER A 15 -49.70 -16.47 -19.09
N GLY A 16 -49.12 -16.86 -17.96
CA GLY A 16 -47.87 -17.62 -17.90
C GLY A 16 -47.94 -18.91 -17.08
N ASP A 17 -49.00 -19.71 -17.20
CA ASP A 17 -49.08 -21.02 -16.55
C ASP A 17 -48.01 -22.02 -17.06
N ASP A 18 -47.33 -21.72 -18.18
CA ASP A 18 -46.32 -22.58 -18.81
C ASP A 18 -44.85 -22.23 -18.45
N TRP A 19 -44.59 -21.26 -17.57
CA TRP A 19 -43.21 -20.79 -17.32
C TRP A 19 -42.46 -21.55 -16.24
N VAL A 20 -43.17 -22.28 -15.37
CA VAL A 20 -42.57 -23.00 -14.26
C VAL A 20 -42.66 -24.51 -14.50
N THR A 21 -41.50 -25.17 -14.64
CA THR A 21 -41.45 -26.63 -14.73
C THR A 21 -40.83 -27.21 -13.46
N CYS A 22 -41.57 -28.04 -12.73
CA CYS A 22 -41.07 -28.69 -11.52
C CYS A 22 -40.67 -30.15 -11.81
N ARG A 23 -39.50 -30.57 -11.33
CA ARG A 23 -39.06 -31.97 -11.38
C ARG A 23 -38.93 -32.50 -9.97
N ASP A 24 -39.58 -33.64 -9.74
CA ASP A 24 -39.43 -34.40 -8.51
C ASP A 24 -38.21 -35.32 -8.67
N SER A 25 -37.11 -34.99 -8.00
CA SER A 25 -35.93 -35.84 -7.93
C SER A 25 -35.66 -36.14 -6.45
N THR A 26 -36.25 -37.22 -5.95
CA THR A 26 -35.92 -38.08 -4.79
C THR A 26 -35.29 -37.48 -3.51
N ASN A 27 -35.30 -36.16 -3.29
CA ASN A 27 -35.10 -35.44 -2.01
C ASN A 27 -34.97 -33.90 -2.12
N SER A 28 -35.32 -33.26 -3.24
CA SER A 28 -35.47 -31.79 -3.29
C SER A 28 -36.42 -31.38 -4.43
N PHE A 29 -37.60 -30.85 -4.11
CA PHE A 29 -38.51 -30.28 -5.11
C PHE A 29 -37.82 -29.08 -5.77
N THR A 30 -37.39 -29.31 -7.01
CA THR A 30 -36.67 -28.32 -7.81
C THR A 30 -37.60 -27.83 -8.91
N CYS A 31 -37.79 -26.52 -9.00
CA CYS A 31 -38.51 -25.91 -10.11
C CYS A 31 -37.58 -25.07 -10.97
N TYR A 32 -37.97 -24.96 -12.24
CA TYR A 32 -37.26 -24.21 -13.26
C TYR A 32 -38.16 -23.11 -13.79
N ILE A 33 -37.62 -21.90 -13.95
CA ILE A 33 -38.27 -20.84 -14.71
C ILE A 33 -37.69 -20.87 -16.12
N ASP A 34 -38.55 -21.14 -17.10
CA ASP A 34 -38.20 -21.31 -18.51
C ASP A 34 -38.77 -20.16 -19.41
N GLY A 35 -39.47 -19.18 -18.83
CA GLY A 35 -40.07 -18.04 -19.56
C GLY A 35 -39.10 -16.92 -19.95
N GLN A 36 -39.56 -15.99 -20.80
CA GLN A 36 -38.87 -14.73 -21.12
C GLN A 36 -39.39 -13.60 -20.21
N ILE A 37 -38.50 -12.96 -19.44
CA ILE A 37 -38.87 -11.88 -18.52
C ILE A 37 -38.08 -10.63 -18.92
N HIS A 38 -38.72 -9.79 -19.74
CA HIS A 38 -38.11 -8.56 -20.26
C HIS A 38 -38.64 -7.30 -19.60
N GLU A 39 -39.68 -7.39 -18.77
CA GLU A 39 -40.32 -6.25 -18.12
C GLU A 39 -40.19 -6.33 -16.60
N LYS A 40 -39.95 -5.18 -15.98
CA LYS A 40 -39.95 -5.01 -14.52
C LYS A 40 -41.35 -5.26 -13.98
N GLY A 41 -41.49 -5.79 -12.77
CA GLY A 41 -42.82 -6.05 -12.19
C GLY A 41 -43.49 -7.33 -12.69
N THR A 42 -42.78 -8.17 -13.44
CA THR A 42 -43.34 -9.46 -13.90
C THR A 42 -43.61 -10.36 -12.69
N THR A 43 -44.79 -10.99 -12.66
CA THR A 43 -45.20 -11.92 -11.60
C THR A 43 -45.50 -13.30 -12.17
N ILE A 44 -45.26 -14.34 -11.38
CA ILE A 44 -45.56 -15.74 -11.71
C ILE A 44 -46.87 -16.16 -11.03
N PHE A 45 -47.67 -16.96 -11.73
CA PHE A 45 -48.98 -17.43 -11.28
C PHE A 45 -48.96 -18.94 -11.01
N SER A 46 -48.36 -19.41 -9.91
CA SER A 46 -48.45 -20.82 -9.47
C SER A 46 -47.78 -21.06 -8.11
N SER A 47 -48.48 -20.91 -6.99
CA SER A 47 -47.86 -21.12 -5.67
C SER A 47 -47.57 -22.61 -5.42
N ASN A 48 -46.34 -22.92 -5.01
CA ASN A 48 -45.92 -24.25 -4.59
C ASN A 48 -44.99 -24.15 -3.37
N SER A 49 -45.53 -24.50 -2.20
CA SER A 49 -44.81 -24.42 -0.92
C SER A 49 -43.76 -25.51 -0.72
N ASP A 50 -43.76 -26.58 -1.51
CA ASP A 50 -42.82 -27.68 -1.32
C ASP A 50 -41.46 -27.40 -1.98
N VAL A 51 -41.40 -26.38 -2.83
CA VAL A 51 -40.21 -25.99 -3.58
C VAL A 51 -39.19 -25.33 -2.66
N VAL A 52 -38.04 -25.97 -2.57
CA VAL A 52 -36.87 -25.49 -1.81
C VAL A 52 -35.73 -25.03 -2.73
N ILE A 53 -35.76 -25.42 -4.01
CA ILE A 53 -34.76 -25.03 -5.01
C ILE A 53 -35.45 -24.47 -6.25
N LEU A 54 -35.06 -23.26 -6.64
CA LEU A 54 -35.52 -22.59 -7.86
C LEU A 54 -34.31 -22.30 -8.75
N LYS A 55 -34.40 -22.70 -10.01
CA LYS A 55 -33.35 -22.48 -11.02
C LYS A 55 -33.92 -21.74 -12.22
N LEU A 56 -33.32 -20.64 -12.62
CA LEU A 56 -33.62 -20.05 -13.93
C LEU A 56 -32.77 -20.81 -14.95
N ARG A 57 -33.39 -21.36 -15.99
CA ARG A 57 -32.59 -21.95 -17.08
C ARG A 57 -32.01 -20.82 -17.93
N ASN A 58 -30.74 -21.00 -18.28
CA ASN A 58 -29.91 -20.16 -19.14
C ASN A 58 -30.61 -19.84 -20.47
N ASN A 59 -31.47 -18.83 -20.44
CA ASN A 59 -32.31 -18.44 -21.56
C ASN A 59 -31.83 -17.15 -22.22
N GLY A 60 -30.77 -16.49 -21.72
CA GLY A 60 -30.24 -15.22 -22.23
C GLY A 60 -31.25 -14.05 -22.31
N ASN A 61 -32.51 -14.30 -21.92
CA ASN A 61 -33.69 -13.50 -22.17
C ASN A 61 -34.39 -13.08 -20.87
N ILE A 62 -33.82 -13.36 -19.70
CA ILE A 62 -34.39 -12.97 -18.41
C ILE A 62 -33.64 -11.73 -17.92
N LYS A 63 -34.12 -10.56 -18.36
CA LYS A 63 -33.51 -9.27 -18.01
C LYS A 63 -33.80 -8.85 -16.58
N TYR A 64 -34.91 -9.32 -16.01
CA TYR A 64 -35.37 -9.01 -14.66
C TYR A 64 -35.87 -10.27 -13.94
N LEU A 65 -35.67 -10.32 -12.63
CA LEU A 65 -36.29 -11.34 -11.79
C LEU A 65 -37.77 -11.02 -11.56
N PRO A 66 -38.63 -12.04 -11.32
CA PRO A 66 -40.00 -11.81 -10.89
C PRO A 66 -40.09 -11.11 -9.52
N ASP A 67 -41.13 -10.31 -9.31
CA ASP A 67 -41.32 -9.53 -8.07
C ASP A 67 -42.01 -10.32 -6.94
N ASN A 68 -42.58 -11.49 -7.25
CA ASN A 68 -43.41 -12.26 -6.31
C ASN A 68 -42.85 -13.66 -6.01
N ILE A 69 -41.53 -13.87 -6.14
CA ILE A 69 -40.90 -15.18 -5.90
C ILE A 69 -41.27 -15.72 -4.50
N SER A 70 -41.30 -14.87 -3.48
CA SER A 70 -41.61 -15.28 -2.10
C SER A 70 -43.06 -15.71 -1.88
N THR A 71 -44.02 -15.17 -2.64
CA THR A 71 -45.42 -15.58 -2.53
C THR A 71 -45.67 -16.90 -3.27
N VAL A 72 -44.90 -17.14 -4.32
CA VAL A 72 -44.98 -18.34 -5.16
C VAL A 72 -44.22 -19.51 -4.49
N PHE A 73 -43.04 -19.26 -3.94
CA PHE A 73 -42.17 -20.27 -3.32
C PHE A 73 -41.76 -19.83 -1.90
N PRO A 74 -42.67 -19.87 -0.91
CA PRO A 74 -42.44 -19.32 0.43
C PRO A 74 -41.39 -20.08 1.25
N ASN A 75 -41.07 -21.33 0.88
CA ASN A 75 -40.07 -22.15 1.54
C ASN A 75 -38.75 -22.24 0.78
N LEU A 76 -38.50 -21.31 -0.14
CA LEU A 76 -37.31 -21.35 -0.98
C LEU A 76 -36.03 -21.20 -0.16
N GLU A 77 -35.11 -22.14 -0.31
CA GLU A 77 -33.81 -22.16 0.36
C GLU A 77 -32.67 -21.84 -0.61
N ASN A 78 -32.81 -22.19 -1.88
CA ASN A 78 -31.76 -21.98 -2.89
C ASN A 78 -32.33 -21.38 -4.18
N LEU A 79 -31.79 -20.24 -4.59
CA LEU A 79 -32.14 -19.58 -5.85
C LEU A 79 -30.90 -19.47 -6.74
N TYR A 80 -30.96 -20.12 -7.90
CA TYR A 80 -29.91 -20.06 -8.93
C TYR A 80 -30.43 -19.31 -10.15
N ALA A 81 -29.87 -18.14 -10.42
CA ALA A 81 -30.25 -17.24 -11.50
C ALA A 81 -29.04 -16.88 -12.39
N SER A 82 -28.08 -17.79 -12.51
CA SER A 82 -26.86 -17.59 -13.29
C SER A 82 -27.15 -17.50 -14.80
N ARG A 83 -26.29 -16.80 -15.55
CA ARG A 83 -26.34 -16.76 -17.04
C ARG A 83 -27.70 -16.31 -17.61
N SER A 84 -28.38 -15.39 -16.94
CA SER A 84 -29.74 -14.99 -17.29
C SER A 84 -29.84 -13.65 -18.02
N SER A 85 -28.72 -12.90 -18.13
CA SER A 85 -28.66 -11.51 -18.63
C SER A 85 -29.40 -10.51 -17.75
N ILE A 86 -29.47 -10.77 -16.44
CA ILE A 86 -30.12 -9.88 -15.47
C ILE A 86 -29.37 -8.54 -15.40
N LEU A 87 -30.11 -7.43 -15.48
CA LEU A 87 -29.54 -6.08 -15.55
C LEU A 87 -29.43 -5.38 -14.19
N GLU A 88 -30.33 -5.70 -13.26
CA GLU A 88 -30.42 -5.05 -11.96
C GLU A 88 -31.12 -5.93 -10.93
N ILE A 89 -30.87 -5.63 -9.65
CA ILE A 89 -31.53 -6.23 -8.49
C ILE A 89 -32.54 -5.22 -7.94
N GLN A 90 -33.77 -5.66 -7.68
CA GLN A 90 -34.80 -4.85 -7.05
C GLN A 90 -35.21 -5.44 -5.71
N LYS A 91 -35.51 -4.56 -4.75
CA LYS A 91 -36.01 -4.93 -3.41
C LYS A 91 -37.12 -5.98 -3.45
N LEU A 92 -38.07 -5.84 -4.37
CA LEU A 92 -39.24 -6.72 -4.46
C LEU A 92 -38.86 -8.15 -4.85
N ASN A 93 -37.76 -8.38 -5.58
CA ASN A 93 -37.38 -9.71 -6.06
C ASN A 93 -37.13 -10.71 -4.93
N PHE A 94 -36.64 -10.24 -3.78
CA PHE A 94 -36.24 -11.10 -2.66
C PHE A 94 -37.02 -10.84 -1.37
N ASN A 95 -37.91 -9.84 -1.35
CA ASN A 95 -38.69 -9.50 -0.18
C ASN A 95 -39.49 -10.72 0.31
N GLY A 96 -39.31 -11.11 1.57
CA GLY A 96 -40.01 -12.24 2.20
C GLY A 96 -39.33 -13.61 2.02
N LEU A 97 -38.22 -13.71 1.28
CA LEU A 97 -37.42 -14.94 1.17
C LEU A 97 -36.52 -15.17 2.39
N SER A 98 -37.09 -15.12 3.59
CA SER A 98 -36.34 -15.20 4.85
C SER A 98 -35.64 -16.54 5.09
N LYS A 99 -36.08 -17.61 4.41
CA LYS A 99 -35.47 -18.96 4.49
C LYS A 99 -34.34 -19.19 3.47
N LEU A 100 -34.07 -18.22 2.61
CA LEU A 100 -33.05 -18.37 1.57
C LEU A 100 -31.66 -18.49 2.20
N LEU A 101 -30.96 -19.57 1.87
CA LEU A 101 -29.61 -19.87 2.33
C LEU A 101 -28.56 -19.58 1.27
N ARG A 102 -28.90 -19.77 -0.01
CA ARG A 102 -27.99 -19.57 -1.14
C ARG A 102 -28.67 -18.78 -2.26
N LEU A 103 -27.99 -17.73 -2.71
CA LEU A 103 -28.40 -16.91 -3.85
C LEU A 103 -27.24 -16.81 -4.84
N SER A 104 -27.46 -17.28 -6.05
CA SER A 104 -26.49 -17.22 -7.14
C SER A 104 -27.04 -16.37 -8.28
N LEU A 105 -26.35 -15.26 -8.54
CA LEU A 105 -26.62 -14.25 -9.57
C LEU A 105 -25.39 -14.06 -10.47
N ASP A 106 -24.49 -15.03 -10.50
CA ASP A 106 -23.25 -15.02 -11.25
C ASP A 106 -23.50 -15.01 -12.77
N GLN A 107 -22.53 -14.47 -13.53
CA GLN A 107 -22.58 -14.45 -14.99
C GLN A 107 -23.82 -13.72 -15.54
N ASN A 108 -24.12 -12.55 -14.97
CA ASN A 108 -25.20 -11.66 -15.41
C ASN A 108 -24.62 -10.29 -15.85
N GLN A 109 -25.47 -9.26 -15.97
CA GLN A 109 -25.10 -7.93 -16.44
C GLN A 109 -25.43 -6.85 -15.39
N ILE A 110 -25.42 -7.22 -14.11
CA ILE A 110 -25.76 -6.34 -13.01
C ILE A 110 -24.70 -5.24 -12.90
N LYS A 111 -25.11 -3.97 -12.92
CA LYS A 111 -24.20 -2.81 -12.87
C LYS A 111 -23.96 -2.24 -11.48
N GLY A 112 -24.88 -2.48 -10.55
CA GLY A 112 -24.79 -1.93 -9.20
C GLY A 112 -25.72 -2.64 -8.24
N ILE A 113 -25.42 -2.50 -6.95
CA ILE A 113 -26.21 -3.07 -5.86
C ILE A 113 -26.71 -1.95 -4.96
N ASN A 114 -28.02 -1.75 -4.97
CA ASN A 114 -28.69 -0.74 -4.15
C ASN A 114 -28.83 -1.23 -2.70
N GLY A 115 -29.00 -0.29 -1.78
CA GLY A 115 -29.01 -0.51 -0.34
C GLY A 115 -30.17 -1.36 0.20
N ASP A 116 -31.19 -1.60 -0.62
CA ASP A 116 -32.35 -2.44 -0.34
C ASP A 116 -32.40 -3.71 -1.22
N GLY A 117 -31.40 -3.94 -2.05
CA GLY A 117 -31.38 -5.02 -3.03
C GLY A 117 -31.44 -6.42 -2.42
N PHE A 118 -30.96 -6.61 -1.19
CA PHE A 118 -30.99 -7.88 -0.46
C PHE A 118 -31.72 -7.79 0.89
N GLU A 119 -32.61 -6.80 1.05
CA GLU A 119 -33.33 -6.57 2.30
C GLU A 119 -34.14 -7.81 2.72
N GLY A 120 -34.01 -8.20 4.00
CA GLY A 120 -34.77 -9.32 4.57
C GLY A 120 -34.18 -10.72 4.36
N LEU A 121 -33.06 -10.87 3.64
CA LEU A 121 -32.35 -12.15 3.45
C LEU A 121 -31.51 -12.55 4.68
N ILE A 122 -32.15 -12.59 5.86
CA ILE A 122 -31.49 -12.68 7.18
C ILE A 122 -30.73 -13.98 7.45
N HIS A 123 -31.07 -15.07 6.75
CA HIS A 123 -30.42 -16.38 6.89
C HIS A 123 -29.52 -16.74 5.71
N LEU A 124 -29.28 -15.79 4.78
CA LEU A 124 -28.43 -16.03 3.63
C LEU A 124 -27.00 -16.32 4.06
N ARG A 125 -26.46 -17.46 3.61
CA ARG A 125 -25.11 -17.93 3.92
C ARG A 125 -24.15 -17.76 2.77
N GLU A 126 -24.64 -17.86 1.54
CA GLU A 126 -23.80 -17.83 0.34
C GLU A 126 -24.43 -16.91 -0.71
N LEU A 127 -23.65 -15.93 -1.18
CA LEU A 127 -24.05 -14.95 -2.18
C LEU A 127 -23.00 -14.88 -3.29
N TYR A 128 -23.39 -15.32 -4.50
CA TYR A 128 -22.53 -15.31 -5.68
C TYR A 128 -22.97 -14.23 -6.67
N LEU A 129 -22.11 -13.25 -6.91
CA LEU A 129 -22.32 -12.10 -7.80
C LEU A 129 -21.14 -11.95 -8.79
N ASN A 130 -20.30 -12.97 -8.91
CA ASN A 130 -19.14 -12.95 -9.80
C ASN A 130 -19.54 -12.86 -11.28
N ASP A 131 -18.60 -12.41 -12.12
CA ASP A 131 -18.79 -12.27 -13.56
C ASP A 131 -20.02 -11.40 -13.91
N ASN A 132 -20.11 -10.23 -13.28
CA ASN A 132 -21.11 -9.20 -13.56
C ASN A 132 -20.42 -7.91 -14.04
N ALA A 133 -21.17 -6.80 -14.10
CA ALA A 133 -20.64 -5.48 -14.45
C ALA A 133 -20.69 -4.51 -13.27
N ILE A 134 -20.62 -5.00 -12.02
CA ILE A 134 -20.86 -4.21 -10.82
C ILE A 134 -19.79 -3.14 -10.67
N GLU A 135 -20.18 -1.87 -10.74
CA GLU A 135 -19.31 -0.70 -10.56
C GLU A 135 -19.37 -0.16 -9.14
N TYR A 136 -20.53 -0.28 -8.48
CA TYR A 136 -20.77 0.23 -7.14
C TYR A 136 -21.63 -0.71 -6.28
N VAL A 137 -21.39 -0.67 -4.97
CA VAL A 137 -22.20 -1.35 -3.95
C VAL A 137 -22.52 -0.32 -2.87
N GLU A 138 -23.81 -0.02 -2.69
CA GLU A 138 -24.25 0.94 -1.67
C GLU A 138 -23.94 0.42 -0.25
N THR A 139 -23.66 1.34 0.68
CA THR A 139 -23.18 1.02 2.04
C THR A 139 -24.11 0.12 2.84
N SER A 140 -25.41 0.15 2.55
CA SER A 140 -26.41 -0.66 3.25
C SER A 140 -26.82 -1.93 2.50
N ALA A 141 -26.22 -2.23 1.34
CA ALA A 141 -26.60 -3.37 0.51
C ALA A 141 -26.56 -4.71 1.26
N PHE A 142 -25.65 -4.85 2.23
CA PHE A 142 -25.47 -6.07 3.01
C PHE A 142 -25.94 -5.93 4.47
N LYS A 143 -26.79 -4.94 4.79
CA LYS A 143 -27.18 -4.60 6.18
C LYS A 143 -27.83 -5.74 6.96
N ASP A 144 -28.55 -6.64 6.27
CA ASP A 144 -29.33 -7.73 6.88
C ASP A 144 -28.63 -9.10 6.77
N LEU A 145 -27.49 -9.18 6.08
CA LEU A 145 -26.83 -10.45 5.74
C LEU A 145 -25.92 -10.98 6.89
N GLY A 146 -26.41 -10.94 8.13
CA GLY A 146 -25.61 -11.25 9.33
C GLY A 146 -25.08 -12.69 9.40
N ASP A 147 -25.77 -13.63 8.75
CA ASP A 147 -25.40 -15.05 8.67
C ASP A 147 -24.50 -15.38 7.47
N LEU A 148 -24.14 -14.40 6.63
CA LEU A 148 -23.37 -14.61 5.41
C LEU A 148 -21.98 -15.15 5.74
N VAL A 149 -21.60 -16.23 5.06
CA VAL A 149 -20.33 -16.97 5.25
C VAL A 149 -19.43 -16.83 4.04
N ASP A 150 -20.00 -16.83 2.84
CA ASP A 150 -19.30 -16.77 1.56
C ASP A 150 -19.89 -15.68 0.67
N LEU A 151 -19.04 -14.75 0.22
CA LEU A 151 -19.41 -13.64 -0.65
C LEU A 151 -18.45 -13.59 -1.83
N ASP A 152 -19.00 -13.77 -3.03
CA ASP A 152 -18.26 -13.67 -4.26
C ASP A 152 -18.65 -12.45 -5.09
N LEU A 153 -17.72 -11.50 -5.19
CA LEU A 153 -17.80 -10.28 -6.00
C LEU A 153 -16.68 -10.25 -7.06
N SER A 154 -16.04 -11.38 -7.35
CA SER A 154 -14.93 -11.47 -8.31
C SER A 154 -15.38 -11.15 -9.74
N SER A 155 -14.43 -10.77 -10.60
CA SER A 155 -14.69 -10.46 -12.03
C SER A 155 -15.80 -9.42 -12.22
N ASN A 156 -15.65 -8.27 -11.57
CA ASN A 156 -16.56 -7.12 -11.65
C ASN A 156 -15.76 -5.82 -11.94
N ASN A 157 -16.41 -4.66 -11.87
CA ASN A 157 -15.81 -3.35 -12.14
C ASN A 157 -15.62 -2.49 -10.87
N ILE A 158 -15.54 -3.11 -9.69
CA ILE A 158 -15.52 -2.38 -8.41
C ILE A 158 -14.20 -1.62 -8.28
N MET A 159 -14.27 -0.30 -8.08
CA MET A 159 -13.09 0.57 -7.97
C MET A 159 -12.57 0.75 -6.54
N GLY A 160 -13.41 0.50 -5.53
CA GLY A 160 -13.06 0.67 -4.13
C GLY A 160 -14.12 0.11 -3.19
N LEU A 161 -13.72 -0.12 -1.94
CA LEU A 161 -14.60 -0.61 -0.88
C LEU A 161 -14.91 0.53 0.09
N ASN A 162 -16.18 0.74 0.41
CA ASN A 162 -16.58 1.70 1.43
C ASN A 162 -16.22 1.16 2.83
N SER A 163 -15.95 2.05 3.80
CA SER A 163 -15.56 1.68 5.17
C SER A 163 -16.65 0.91 5.93
N THR A 164 -17.93 1.13 5.62
CA THR A 164 -19.05 0.55 6.39
C THR A 164 -19.75 -0.60 5.68
N LEU A 165 -19.35 -0.92 4.44
CA LEU A 165 -20.05 -1.90 3.59
C LEU A 165 -20.22 -3.26 4.25
N PHE A 166 -19.20 -3.72 4.98
CA PHE A 166 -19.18 -5.04 5.61
C PHE A 166 -19.54 -5.00 7.11
N GLY A 167 -20.02 -3.87 7.63
CA GLY A 167 -20.21 -3.65 9.07
C GLY A 167 -21.27 -4.51 9.77
N LYS A 168 -22.06 -5.27 9.00
CA LYS A 168 -23.10 -6.17 9.53
C LYS A 168 -22.87 -7.65 9.22
N ILE A 169 -21.94 -7.99 8.34
CA ILE A 169 -21.71 -9.37 7.88
C ILE A 169 -20.61 -10.07 8.69
N ASN A 170 -20.75 -10.05 10.01
CA ASN A 170 -19.70 -10.49 10.96
C ASN A 170 -19.45 -12.02 10.96
N SER A 171 -20.23 -12.78 10.19
CA SER A 171 -20.08 -14.23 10.03
C SER A 171 -19.21 -14.64 8.83
N LEU A 172 -18.81 -13.67 8.00
CA LEU A 172 -18.12 -13.92 6.75
C LEU A 172 -16.77 -14.62 6.98
N LYS A 173 -16.53 -15.68 6.21
CA LYS A 173 -15.30 -16.48 6.25
C LYS A 173 -14.50 -16.36 4.96
N ASN A 174 -15.17 -16.22 3.83
CA ASN A 174 -14.55 -16.13 2.52
C ASN A 174 -15.04 -14.86 1.81
N LEU A 175 -14.10 -14.07 1.31
CA LEU A 175 -14.39 -12.87 0.52
C LEU A 175 -13.56 -12.89 -0.76
N HIS A 176 -14.26 -12.96 -1.89
CA HIS A 176 -13.69 -13.01 -3.23
C HIS A 176 -13.89 -11.66 -3.92
N LEU A 177 -12.79 -10.97 -4.22
CA LEU A 177 -12.73 -9.64 -4.85
C LEU A 177 -11.73 -9.62 -6.02
N GLU A 178 -11.36 -10.80 -6.53
CA GLU A 178 -10.42 -10.97 -7.63
C GLU A 178 -10.91 -10.28 -8.90
N ASN A 179 -9.98 -9.88 -9.77
CA ASN A 179 -10.27 -9.35 -11.11
C ASN A 179 -11.28 -8.19 -11.08
N ASN A 180 -11.05 -7.23 -10.17
CA ASN A 180 -11.79 -5.98 -10.09
C ASN A 180 -10.86 -4.80 -10.44
N LYS A 181 -11.28 -3.56 -10.16
CA LYS A 181 -10.51 -2.33 -10.40
C LYS A 181 -10.11 -1.65 -9.09
N ILE A 182 -9.94 -2.43 -8.01
CA ILE A 182 -9.69 -1.89 -6.67
C ILE A 182 -8.27 -1.34 -6.62
N SER A 183 -8.15 -0.03 -6.47
CA SER A 183 -6.87 0.66 -6.34
C SER A 183 -6.42 0.90 -4.89
N ARG A 184 -7.38 0.89 -3.95
CA ARG A 184 -7.18 1.20 -2.53
C ARG A 184 -8.18 0.44 -1.65
N ILE A 185 -7.73 0.03 -0.48
CA ILE A 185 -8.56 -0.52 0.59
C ILE A 185 -8.58 0.53 1.70
N ASN A 186 -9.76 1.04 2.04
CA ASN A 186 -9.88 2.06 3.08
C ASN A 186 -9.67 1.44 4.47
N GLU A 187 -9.20 2.28 5.41
CA GLU A 187 -8.70 1.88 6.73
C GLU A 187 -9.70 1.12 7.62
N ASP A 188 -11.00 1.20 7.34
CA ASP A 188 -12.04 0.55 8.15
C ASP A 188 -12.86 -0.48 7.35
N SER A 189 -12.63 -0.62 6.04
CA SER A 189 -13.48 -1.44 5.17
C SER A 189 -13.59 -2.90 5.63
N LEU A 190 -12.50 -3.47 6.14
CA LEU A 190 -12.44 -4.88 6.53
C LEU A 190 -12.49 -5.08 8.06
N TYR A 191 -12.61 -4.01 8.84
CA TYR A 191 -12.48 -4.03 10.30
C TYR A 191 -13.44 -5.00 10.99
N TYR A 192 -14.68 -5.09 10.50
CA TYR A 192 -15.74 -5.90 11.12
C TYR A 192 -15.64 -7.40 10.82
N LEU A 193 -14.78 -7.80 9.88
CA LEU A 193 -14.69 -9.16 9.35
C LEU A 193 -13.83 -10.09 10.23
N THR A 194 -14.10 -10.11 11.54
CA THR A 194 -13.28 -10.81 12.56
C THR A 194 -13.19 -12.34 12.39
N LYS A 195 -14.14 -12.94 11.66
CA LYS A 195 -14.18 -14.39 11.35
C LYS A 195 -13.62 -14.73 9.97
N LEU A 196 -13.14 -13.74 9.21
CA LEU A 196 -12.64 -13.94 7.86
C LEU A 196 -11.41 -14.85 7.89
N LYS A 197 -11.44 -15.89 7.07
CA LYS A 197 -10.38 -16.90 6.93
C LYS A 197 -9.62 -16.77 5.62
N SER A 198 -10.32 -16.41 4.55
CA SER A 198 -9.78 -16.26 3.21
C SER A 198 -10.19 -14.91 2.62
N LEU A 199 -9.20 -14.14 2.17
CA LEU A 199 -9.38 -12.90 1.43
C LEU A 199 -8.58 -12.96 0.14
N SER A 200 -9.27 -12.76 -0.97
CA SER A 200 -8.67 -12.81 -2.29
C SER A 200 -8.92 -11.51 -3.05
N LEU A 201 -7.81 -10.87 -3.44
CA LEU A 201 -7.76 -9.55 -4.07
C LEU A 201 -6.87 -9.59 -5.32
N ASN A 202 -6.59 -10.78 -5.87
CA ASN A 202 -5.69 -10.89 -7.01
C ASN A 202 -6.28 -10.28 -8.29
N GLY A 203 -5.43 -9.75 -9.16
CA GLY A 203 -5.90 -9.13 -10.41
C GLY A 203 -6.60 -7.79 -10.18
N ASN A 204 -6.14 -7.01 -9.21
CA ASN A 204 -6.61 -5.65 -8.94
C ASN A 204 -5.49 -4.62 -9.23
N GLN A 205 -5.68 -3.36 -8.82
CA GLN A 205 -4.77 -2.25 -9.11
C GLN A 205 -4.14 -1.70 -7.82
N LEU A 206 -3.92 -2.55 -6.82
CA LEU A 206 -3.37 -2.14 -5.53
C LEU A 206 -1.89 -1.78 -5.69
N GLN A 207 -1.54 -0.50 -5.47
CA GLN A 207 -0.15 -0.04 -5.48
C GLN A 207 0.55 -0.15 -4.12
N ARG A 208 -0.25 -0.21 -3.05
CA ARG A 208 0.21 -0.38 -1.67
C ARG A 208 -0.77 -1.26 -0.93
N PHE A 209 -0.24 -2.04 0.00
CA PHE A 209 -1.01 -2.73 1.02
C PHE A 209 -0.59 -2.14 2.38
N GLU A 210 -0.98 -0.88 2.61
CA GLU A 210 -0.71 -0.14 3.85
C GLU A 210 -1.95 0.68 4.20
N LEU A 211 -2.36 0.61 5.47
CA LEU A 211 -3.35 1.50 6.07
C LEU A 211 -2.58 2.56 6.84
N SER A 212 -2.81 3.84 6.56
CA SER A 212 -2.19 4.91 7.34
C SER A 212 -2.66 4.87 8.79
N GLY A 213 -1.72 4.81 9.74
CA GLY A 213 -2.02 4.79 11.18
C GLY A 213 -2.14 3.38 11.76
N TYR A 214 -1.76 3.28 13.05
CA TYR A 214 -1.74 2.07 13.89
C TYR A 214 -2.69 0.97 13.39
N SER A 215 -2.11 -0.04 12.72
CA SER A 215 -2.78 -1.04 11.88
C SER A 215 -4.11 -1.55 12.44
N LYS A 216 -5.18 -1.28 11.70
CA LYS A 216 -6.57 -1.68 11.97
C LYS A 216 -6.92 -3.09 11.46
N PHE A 217 -5.94 -3.84 10.91
CA PHE A 217 -6.08 -5.27 10.66
C PHE A 217 -5.91 -6.13 11.91
N LYS A 218 -5.64 -5.52 13.08
CA LYS A 218 -5.53 -6.19 14.38
C LYS A 218 -6.67 -7.19 14.64
N ASP A 219 -7.86 -6.90 14.13
CA ASP A 219 -9.05 -7.71 14.37
C ASP A 219 -9.35 -8.74 13.25
N LEU A 220 -8.53 -8.79 12.18
CA LEU A 220 -8.51 -9.89 11.20
C LEU A 220 -7.66 -11.08 11.68
N GLY A 221 -7.60 -11.31 12.99
CA GLY A 221 -6.79 -12.36 13.61
C GLY A 221 -7.20 -13.80 13.22
N SER A 222 -8.30 -14.00 12.50
CA SER A 222 -8.70 -15.31 11.96
C SER A 222 -8.22 -15.57 10.53
N LEU A 223 -7.61 -14.57 9.87
CA LEU A 223 -7.25 -14.67 8.45
C LEU A 223 -6.07 -15.62 8.28
N THR A 224 -6.28 -16.66 7.46
CA THR A 224 -5.28 -17.72 7.20
C THR A 224 -4.72 -17.66 5.79
N THR A 225 -5.51 -17.15 4.82
CA THR A 225 -5.11 -17.06 3.42
C THR A 225 -5.36 -15.65 2.89
N LEU A 226 -4.31 -15.03 2.36
CA LEU A 226 -4.36 -13.72 1.72
C LEU A 226 -3.71 -13.79 0.33
N ASN A 227 -4.51 -13.55 -0.71
CA ASN A 227 -4.04 -13.51 -2.09
C ASN A 227 -4.05 -12.08 -2.63
N LEU A 228 -2.86 -11.52 -2.83
CA LEU A 228 -2.60 -10.19 -3.39
C LEU A 228 -1.88 -10.26 -4.73
N SER A 229 -1.82 -11.43 -5.36
CA SER A 229 -1.09 -11.62 -6.61
C SER A 229 -1.65 -10.78 -7.76
N ASN A 230 -0.85 -10.50 -8.79
CA ASN A 230 -1.30 -9.74 -9.96
C ASN A 230 -1.87 -8.36 -9.57
N ASN A 231 -1.11 -7.61 -8.78
CA ASN A 231 -1.40 -6.22 -8.40
C ASN A 231 -0.19 -5.33 -8.76
N GLU A 232 -0.19 -4.08 -8.32
CA GLU A 232 0.86 -3.09 -8.59
C GLU A 232 1.72 -2.78 -7.35
N ILE A 233 1.80 -3.70 -6.38
CA ILE A 233 2.43 -3.43 -5.08
C ILE A 233 3.95 -3.31 -5.26
N GLY A 234 4.48 -2.11 -5.04
CA GLY A 234 5.91 -1.81 -5.20
C GLY A 234 6.74 -1.88 -3.92
N GLU A 235 6.12 -1.57 -2.78
CA GLU A 235 6.78 -1.51 -1.47
C GLU A 235 5.85 -2.06 -0.37
N LEU A 236 6.44 -2.67 0.64
CA LEU A 236 5.78 -3.15 1.86
C LEU A 236 6.46 -2.47 3.06
N SER A 237 5.68 -2.11 4.07
CA SER A 237 6.19 -1.51 5.31
C SER A 237 6.02 -2.48 6.49
N VAL A 238 6.64 -2.14 7.63
CA VAL A 238 6.48 -2.89 8.90
C VAL A 238 5.03 -3.02 9.37
N PHE A 239 4.13 -2.21 8.81
CA PHE A 239 2.70 -2.22 9.17
C PHE A 239 1.82 -2.93 8.15
N SER A 240 2.36 -3.35 6.99
CA SER A 240 1.57 -3.94 5.90
C SER A 240 0.74 -5.15 6.32
N PHE A 241 1.28 -6.01 7.19
CA PHE A 241 0.61 -7.23 7.65
C PHE A 241 0.43 -7.30 9.17
N TYR A 242 0.59 -6.18 9.87
CA TYR A 242 0.45 -6.14 11.32
C TYR A 242 -0.97 -6.54 11.74
N GLY A 243 -1.10 -7.52 12.63
CA GLY A 243 -2.38 -8.06 13.10
C GLY A 243 -2.87 -9.31 12.37
N LEU A 244 -2.17 -9.75 11.32
CA LEU A 244 -2.45 -10.98 10.58
C LEU A 244 -1.69 -12.18 11.18
N ASP A 245 -1.73 -12.33 12.50
CA ASP A 245 -0.87 -13.26 13.23
C ASP A 245 -1.15 -14.73 12.88
N SER A 246 -2.38 -15.03 12.44
CA SER A 246 -2.82 -16.38 12.02
C SER A 246 -2.60 -16.68 10.54
N LEU A 247 -1.97 -15.77 9.78
CA LEU A 247 -1.81 -15.94 8.34
C LEU A 247 -0.86 -17.11 8.06
N GLU A 248 -1.32 -18.07 7.26
CA GLU A 248 -0.56 -19.26 6.87
C GLU A 248 -0.05 -19.15 5.44
N ILE A 249 -0.83 -18.51 4.54
CA ILE A 249 -0.53 -18.39 3.12
C ILE A 249 -0.61 -16.92 2.71
N LEU A 250 0.50 -16.38 2.21
CA LEU A 250 0.58 -15.05 1.61
C LEU A 250 1.06 -15.17 0.16
N ASN A 251 0.21 -14.79 -0.78
CA ASN A 251 0.54 -14.75 -2.19
C ASN A 251 0.69 -13.32 -2.69
N LEU A 252 1.93 -12.95 -3.04
CA LEU A 252 2.34 -11.66 -3.61
C LEU A 252 2.92 -11.81 -5.01
N ASN A 253 2.67 -12.94 -5.69
CA ASN A 253 3.19 -13.18 -7.04
C ASN A 253 2.75 -12.10 -8.03
N HIS A 254 3.54 -11.82 -9.07
CA HIS A 254 3.17 -10.85 -10.11
C HIS A 254 2.82 -9.46 -9.54
N ASN A 255 3.72 -8.92 -8.71
CA ASN A 255 3.67 -7.55 -8.21
C ASN A 255 4.93 -6.78 -8.66
N GLN A 256 5.16 -5.60 -8.11
CA GLN A 256 6.26 -4.70 -8.49
C GLN A 256 7.32 -4.59 -7.37
N LEU A 257 7.40 -5.57 -6.46
CA LEU A 257 8.31 -5.51 -5.32
C LEU A 257 9.77 -5.50 -5.79
N VAL A 258 10.54 -4.50 -5.33
CA VAL A 258 11.97 -4.34 -5.68
C VAL A 258 12.90 -4.81 -4.56
N HIS A 259 12.44 -4.69 -3.32
CA HIS A 259 13.20 -4.99 -2.11
C HIS A 259 12.42 -5.96 -1.22
N LEU A 260 13.15 -6.84 -0.55
CA LEU A 260 12.61 -7.60 0.57
C LEU A 260 13.15 -7.00 1.87
N ASP A 261 12.26 -6.45 2.66
CA ASP A 261 12.54 -6.14 4.06
C ASP A 261 11.87 -7.19 4.94
N HIS A 262 12.67 -7.87 5.76
CA HIS A 262 12.19 -8.86 6.73
C HIS A 262 11.13 -8.28 7.69
N SER A 263 11.31 -7.03 8.09
CA SER A 263 10.48 -6.34 9.10
C SER A 263 9.00 -6.22 8.70
N ALA A 264 8.70 -6.22 7.40
CA ALA A 264 7.32 -6.23 6.90
C ALA A 264 6.58 -7.54 7.22
N TYR A 265 7.33 -8.64 7.38
CA TYR A 265 6.79 -9.97 7.59
C TYR A 265 6.86 -10.41 9.05
N ASP A 266 7.66 -9.76 9.90
CA ASP A 266 7.83 -10.09 11.33
C ASP A 266 6.52 -10.39 12.09
N PRO A 267 5.37 -9.72 11.80
CA PRO A 267 4.10 -10.06 12.46
C PRO A 267 3.52 -11.45 12.11
N LEU A 268 3.94 -12.06 11.00
CA LEU A 268 3.31 -13.26 10.42
C LEU A 268 3.85 -14.56 11.04
N LEU A 269 3.65 -14.73 12.34
CA LEU A 269 4.25 -15.82 13.14
C LEU A 269 3.87 -17.23 12.68
N ASN A 270 2.70 -17.40 12.05
CA ASN A 270 2.20 -18.69 11.56
C ASN A 270 2.37 -18.90 10.05
N LEU A 271 3.13 -18.03 9.37
CA LEU A 271 3.27 -18.10 7.92
C LEU A 271 3.99 -19.39 7.51
N GLN A 272 3.35 -20.15 6.61
CA GLN A 272 3.85 -21.42 6.09
C GLN A 272 4.32 -21.27 4.64
N TYR A 273 3.60 -20.49 3.82
CA TYR A 273 3.86 -20.34 2.40
C TYR A 273 3.90 -18.86 2.02
N LEU A 274 5.05 -18.42 1.50
CA LEU A 274 5.26 -17.07 1.00
C LEU A 274 5.59 -17.10 -0.48
N HIS A 275 4.65 -16.67 -1.31
CA HIS A 275 4.84 -16.63 -2.77
C HIS A 275 5.19 -15.20 -3.22
N LEU A 276 6.39 -15.02 -3.78
CA LEU A 276 6.96 -13.75 -4.23
C LEU A 276 7.44 -13.83 -5.69
N ALA A 277 7.01 -14.84 -6.43
CA ALA A 277 7.41 -15.07 -7.80
C ALA A 277 7.00 -13.94 -8.73
N ASN A 278 7.74 -13.74 -9.82
CA ASN A 278 7.44 -12.71 -10.82
C ASN A 278 7.31 -11.30 -10.23
N ASN A 279 8.23 -10.93 -9.33
CA ASN A 279 8.43 -9.56 -8.86
C ASN A 279 9.74 -8.99 -9.46
N SER A 280 10.15 -7.81 -9.00
CA SER A 280 11.41 -7.14 -9.41
C SER A 280 12.50 -7.22 -8.34
N ILE A 281 12.49 -8.26 -7.49
CA ILE A 281 13.38 -8.36 -6.34
C ILE A 281 14.82 -8.57 -6.80
N GLY A 282 15.66 -7.55 -6.59
CA GLY A 282 17.05 -7.54 -7.07
C GLY A 282 18.05 -8.20 -6.11
N ARG A 283 17.73 -8.28 -4.82
CA ARG A 283 18.60 -8.89 -3.80
C ARG A 283 17.76 -9.39 -2.64
N VAL A 284 18.07 -10.59 -2.15
CA VAL A 284 17.54 -11.07 -0.86
C VAL A 284 18.59 -10.78 0.22
N PRO A 285 18.25 -10.03 1.27
CA PRO A 285 19.17 -9.79 2.38
C PRO A 285 19.60 -11.10 3.04
N LYS A 286 20.83 -11.17 3.55
CA LYS A 286 21.24 -12.32 4.36
C LYS A 286 20.38 -12.47 5.61
N THR A 287 19.98 -11.34 6.21
CA THR A 287 19.08 -11.29 7.37
C THR A 287 17.76 -11.98 7.09
N PHE A 288 17.20 -11.83 5.88
CA PHE A 288 15.95 -12.51 5.49
C PHE A 288 16.02 -14.01 5.73
N PHE A 289 17.12 -14.71 5.39
CA PHE A 289 17.22 -16.16 5.67
C PHE A 289 17.89 -16.54 7.00
N ILE A 290 18.53 -15.60 7.69
CA ILE A 290 19.13 -15.86 9.01
C ILE A 290 18.09 -15.67 10.11
N GLU A 291 17.20 -14.70 9.95
CA GLU A 291 16.20 -14.32 10.94
C GLU A 291 14.86 -15.01 10.68
N ILE A 292 14.52 -15.34 9.43
CA ILE A 292 13.30 -16.12 9.14
C ILE A 292 13.25 -17.44 9.92
N PRO A 293 14.32 -18.25 10.01
CA PRO A 293 14.29 -19.47 10.81
C PRO A 293 14.16 -19.24 12.33
N LEU A 294 14.49 -18.04 12.83
CA LEU A 294 14.37 -17.68 14.25
C LEU A 294 12.97 -17.15 14.61
N PHE A 295 12.27 -16.50 13.67
CA PHE A 295 10.95 -15.88 13.89
C PHE A 295 9.78 -16.64 13.25
N PHE A 296 10.02 -17.41 12.19
CA PHE A 296 9.00 -18.12 11.40
C PHE A 296 9.24 -19.63 11.43
N ALA A 297 9.12 -20.21 12.62
CA ALA A 297 9.29 -21.65 12.80
C ALA A 297 8.34 -22.51 11.94
N ALA A 298 7.21 -21.92 11.50
CA ALA A 298 6.21 -22.56 10.66
C ALA A 298 6.50 -22.49 9.15
N LEU A 299 7.47 -21.68 8.70
CA LEU A 299 7.68 -21.43 7.28
C LEU A 299 8.23 -22.67 6.57
N LYS A 300 7.45 -23.16 5.60
CA LYS A 300 7.77 -24.35 4.80
C LYS A 300 8.39 -23.98 3.46
N GLU A 301 7.86 -22.94 2.83
CA GLU A 301 8.24 -22.58 1.47
C GLU A 301 8.30 -21.06 1.25
N VAL A 302 9.34 -20.63 0.54
CA VAL A 302 9.43 -19.29 -0.06
C VAL A 302 9.69 -19.42 -1.55
N ASP A 303 8.72 -19.01 -2.36
CA ASP A 303 8.86 -18.96 -3.81
C ASP A 303 9.38 -17.59 -4.24
N LEU A 304 10.63 -17.52 -4.68
CA LEU A 304 11.26 -16.34 -5.25
C LEU A 304 11.52 -16.51 -6.75
N SER A 305 10.86 -17.46 -7.41
CA SER A 305 11.07 -17.77 -8.82
C SER A 305 10.77 -16.56 -9.72
N SER A 306 11.39 -16.54 -10.90
CA SER A 306 11.14 -15.50 -11.91
C SER A 306 11.29 -14.04 -11.42
N ASN A 307 12.14 -13.79 -10.43
CA ASN A 307 12.61 -12.44 -10.07
C ASN A 307 13.87 -12.08 -10.87
N SER A 308 14.18 -10.78 -10.98
CA SER A 308 15.33 -10.23 -11.74
C SER A 308 16.68 -10.90 -11.49
N CYS A 309 16.80 -11.61 -10.37
CA CYS A 309 18.04 -12.13 -9.80
C CYS A 309 17.96 -13.53 -9.23
N ILE A 310 16.74 -14.04 -9.06
CA ILE A 310 16.45 -15.25 -8.31
C ILE A 310 15.38 -15.98 -9.08
N ASN A 311 15.71 -17.20 -9.48
CA ASN A 311 14.75 -18.09 -10.11
C ASN A 311 14.77 -19.41 -9.34
N LYS A 312 14.28 -19.38 -8.10
CA LYS A 312 14.35 -20.52 -7.19
C LYS A 312 13.22 -20.50 -6.17
N ILE A 313 12.71 -21.68 -5.90
CA ILE A 313 11.83 -22.00 -4.77
C ILE A 313 12.71 -22.56 -3.66
N PHE A 314 12.53 -22.04 -2.44
CA PHE A 314 13.24 -22.47 -1.26
C PHE A 314 12.29 -23.28 -0.37
N GLU A 315 12.51 -24.59 -0.31
CA GLU A 315 11.89 -25.47 0.68
C GLU A 315 12.74 -25.44 1.97
N ILE A 316 12.22 -24.84 3.03
CA ILE A 316 12.97 -24.54 4.25
C ILE A 316 13.38 -25.82 5.00
N GLU A 317 12.53 -26.84 5.01
CA GLU A 317 12.85 -28.15 5.63
C GLU A 317 14.07 -28.83 4.99
N LYS A 318 14.29 -28.65 3.68
CA LYS A 318 15.44 -29.19 2.95
C LYS A 318 16.73 -28.39 3.23
N LEU A 319 16.63 -27.13 3.65
CA LEU A 319 17.78 -26.33 4.05
C LEU A 319 18.32 -26.77 5.43
N HIS A 320 17.43 -27.14 6.35
CA HIS A 320 17.79 -27.57 7.72
C HIS A 320 18.41 -28.98 7.78
N SER A 321 18.03 -29.89 6.88
CA SER A 321 18.51 -31.28 6.90
C SER A 321 19.97 -31.48 6.43
N HIS A 322 20.58 -30.49 5.77
CA HIS A 322 21.84 -30.69 5.01
C HIS A 322 23.03 -29.79 5.37
N ASN A 323 23.03 -29.07 6.51
CA ASN A 323 24.15 -28.14 6.84
C ASN A 323 24.54 -27.21 5.66
N ASN A 324 23.59 -26.88 4.79
CA ASN A 324 23.83 -26.29 3.47
C ASN A 324 23.83 -24.75 3.48
N MET A 325 24.11 -24.14 4.64
CA MET A 325 24.37 -22.71 4.77
C MET A 325 25.37 -22.17 3.74
N PRO A 326 26.44 -22.89 3.34
CA PRO A 326 27.35 -22.43 2.28
C PRO A 326 26.68 -22.29 0.91
N ALA A 327 25.75 -23.19 0.54
CA ALA A 327 25.03 -23.13 -0.74
C ALA A 327 24.06 -21.94 -0.78
N LEU A 328 23.37 -21.67 0.33
CA LEU A 328 22.53 -20.49 0.51
C LEU A 328 23.35 -19.19 0.48
N LEU A 329 24.47 -19.14 1.21
CA LEU A 329 25.42 -18.00 1.20
C LEU A 329 26.04 -17.74 -0.18
N SER A 330 26.27 -18.79 -0.98
CA SER A 330 26.75 -18.66 -2.36
C SER A 330 25.72 -18.04 -3.31
N TYR A 331 24.43 -18.18 -3.02
CA TYR A 331 23.33 -17.51 -3.72
C TYR A 331 23.13 -16.07 -3.20
N LEU A 332 23.23 -15.86 -1.88
CA LEU A 332 23.08 -14.55 -1.22
C LEU A 332 24.20 -13.55 -1.54
N GLY A 333 25.33 -14.03 -2.07
CA GLY A 333 26.47 -13.21 -2.48
C GLY A 333 26.53 -12.84 -3.96
N ARG A 334 25.64 -13.36 -4.82
CA ARG A 334 25.67 -13.07 -6.26
C ARG A 334 25.03 -11.70 -6.53
N LYS A 335 25.87 -10.68 -6.72
CA LYS A 335 25.45 -9.42 -7.35
C LYS A 335 24.92 -9.73 -8.75
N CYS A 336 23.66 -9.41 -9.01
CA CYS A 336 23.13 -9.45 -10.36
C CYS A 336 23.83 -8.42 -11.23
N LYS A 337 24.52 -8.90 -12.26
CA LYS A 337 24.83 -8.07 -13.42
C LYS A 337 23.60 -8.08 -14.31
N GLY A 338 22.65 -7.19 -14.06
CA GLY A 338 21.47 -7.08 -14.91
C GLY A 338 20.39 -6.16 -14.35
N ARG A 339 20.39 -4.91 -14.83
CA ARG A 339 19.29 -3.93 -14.82
C ARG A 339 18.70 -3.45 -13.48
N MET A 340 19.14 -2.23 -13.16
CA MET A 340 18.43 -1.11 -12.54
C MET A 340 17.83 -1.37 -11.16
N ASP A 341 18.68 -1.30 -10.13
CA ASP A 341 18.25 -0.53 -8.95
C ASP A 341 17.73 0.83 -9.48
N VAL A 342 16.49 1.19 -9.18
CA VAL A 342 15.96 2.51 -9.54
C VAL A 342 16.82 3.55 -8.81
N VAL A 343 17.80 4.10 -9.51
CA VAL A 343 18.72 5.08 -8.91
C VAL A 343 17.93 6.37 -8.74
N GLN A 344 17.59 6.70 -7.49
CA GLN A 344 16.90 7.96 -7.20
C GLN A 344 17.84 9.11 -7.54
N GLU A 345 17.44 9.96 -8.49
CA GLU A 345 18.11 11.22 -8.75
C GLU A 345 17.66 12.27 -7.74
N ILE A 346 18.58 13.07 -7.22
CA ILE A 346 18.28 14.19 -6.31
C ILE A 346 18.99 15.44 -6.79
N GLU A 347 18.21 16.48 -7.04
CA GLU A 347 18.70 17.82 -7.37
C GLU A 347 19.32 18.54 -6.17
N ASN A 348 20.42 19.26 -6.41
CA ASN A 348 21.13 20.07 -5.41
C ASN A 348 21.45 19.29 -4.11
N PHE A 349 22.16 18.18 -4.30
CA PHE A 349 22.43 17.21 -3.25
C PHE A 349 23.46 17.69 -2.22
N PHE A 350 23.10 17.62 -0.95
CA PHE A 350 24.02 17.74 0.20
C PHE A 350 23.81 16.53 1.09
N GLY A 351 24.86 15.74 1.28
CA GLY A 351 24.79 14.51 2.07
C GLY A 351 25.99 14.32 3.00
N VAL A 352 25.71 13.73 4.17
CA VAL A 352 26.71 13.26 5.13
C VAL A 352 26.62 11.74 5.16
N TYR A 353 27.72 11.06 4.87
CA TYR A 353 27.76 9.60 4.72
C TYR A 353 28.63 8.94 5.77
N LEU A 354 28.36 7.65 6.00
CA LEU A 354 29.18 6.72 6.77
C LEU A 354 29.78 5.69 5.80
N LEU A 355 31.11 5.58 5.81
CA LEU A 355 31.85 4.52 5.15
C LEU A 355 32.23 3.44 6.15
N VAL A 356 32.20 2.18 5.71
CA VAL A 356 32.78 1.03 6.41
C VAL A 356 33.87 0.41 5.53
N ASN A 357 35.00 0.09 6.14
CA ASN A 357 36.10 -0.60 5.49
C ASN A 357 35.83 -2.10 5.47
N ASN A 358 35.77 -2.68 4.26
CA ASN A 358 35.50 -4.11 4.05
C ASN A 358 36.78 -4.84 3.58
N ASN A 359 37.95 -4.42 4.07
CA ASN A 359 39.21 -5.09 3.74
C ASN A 359 39.25 -6.48 4.40
N GLU A 360 39.79 -7.46 3.68
CA GLU A 360 39.90 -8.85 4.15
C GLU A 360 40.81 -8.98 5.38
N ASN A 361 41.77 -8.06 5.55
CA ASN A 361 42.62 -8.02 6.73
C ASN A 361 41.83 -7.55 7.96
N PRO A 362 41.70 -8.38 9.01
CA PRO A 362 40.95 -8.03 10.23
C PRO A 362 41.42 -6.75 10.94
N LYS A 363 42.67 -6.33 10.73
CA LYS A 363 43.23 -5.09 11.31
C LYS A 363 42.55 -3.82 10.77
N PHE A 364 42.02 -3.88 9.56
CA PHE A 364 41.41 -2.76 8.85
C PHE A 364 39.90 -2.92 8.69
N ASN A 365 39.43 -4.17 8.65
CA ASN A 365 38.02 -4.50 8.54
C ASN A 365 37.16 -3.81 9.62
N GLY A 366 36.00 -3.31 9.22
CA GLY A 366 35.03 -2.66 10.10
C GLY A 366 35.39 -1.25 10.55
N ARG A 367 36.51 -0.66 10.11
CA ARG A 367 36.82 0.75 10.40
C ARG A 367 35.80 1.67 9.72
N CYS A 368 35.42 2.74 10.41
CA CYS A 368 34.45 3.70 9.89
C CYS A 368 35.08 5.04 9.52
N TYR A 369 34.46 5.74 8.58
CA TYR A 369 34.76 7.13 8.26
C TYR A 369 33.48 7.89 7.96
N VAL A 370 33.28 9.04 8.60
CA VAL A 370 32.16 9.94 8.31
C VAL A 370 32.66 11.05 7.40
N GLY A 371 31.88 11.46 6.39
CA GLY A 371 32.26 12.59 5.56
C GLY A 371 31.09 13.28 4.87
N PHE A 372 31.37 14.45 4.29
CA PHE A 372 30.41 15.23 3.51
C PHE A 372 30.60 15.04 1.99
N THR A 373 29.51 15.08 1.22
CA THR A 373 29.53 15.08 -0.24
C THR A 373 28.36 15.84 -0.86
N VAL A 374 28.61 16.37 -2.06
CA VAL A 374 27.59 16.86 -3.01
C VAL A 374 27.34 15.88 -4.16
N ASP A 375 28.11 14.79 -4.21
CA ASP A 375 28.01 13.75 -5.23
C ASP A 375 28.52 12.42 -4.62
N PRO A 376 27.62 11.54 -4.15
CA PRO A 376 28.00 10.32 -3.45
C PRO A 376 28.73 9.32 -4.36
N ASN A 377 28.30 9.20 -5.62
CA ASN A 377 28.88 8.27 -6.60
C ASN A 377 30.31 8.67 -6.96
N ARG A 378 30.57 9.96 -7.17
CA ARG A 378 31.94 10.44 -7.35
C ARG A 378 32.75 10.25 -6.07
N ARG A 379 32.18 10.55 -4.91
CA ARG A 379 32.92 10.58 -3.63
C ARG A 379 33.42 9.19 -3.21
N ILE A 380 32.60 8.15 -3.32
CA ILE A 380 33.02 6.79 -2.97
C ILE A 380 34.21 6.32 -3.85
N ASN A 381 34.19 6.67 -5.13
CA ASN A 381 35.30 6.40 -6.05
C ASN A 381 36.59 7.13 -5.65
N GLN A 382 36.50 8.38 -5.18
CA GLN A 382 37.68 9.12 -4.69
C GLN A 382 38.31 8.44 -3.46
N HIS A 383 37.49 7.96 -2.52
CA HIS A 383 38.00 7.25 -1.34
C HIS A 383 38.75 5.97 -1.72
N ASN A 384 38.19 5.18 -2.64
CA ASN A 384 38.80 3.92 -3.07
C ASN A 384 40.03 4.09 -3.98
N ARG A 385 40.17 5.23 -4.67
CA ARG A 385 41.37 5.55 -5.47
C ARG A 385 42.49 6.24 -4.66
N GLY A 386 42.16 6.77 -3.47
CA GLY A 386 43.10 7.39 -2.56
C GLY A 386 43.35 8.89 -2.78
N LYS A 387 44.24 9.47 -1.95
CA LYS A 387 44.42 10.92 -1.77
C LYS A 387 44.75 11.67 -3.05
N LYS A 388 45.52 11.07 -3.97
CA LYS A 388 45.87 11.67 -5.27
C LYS A 388 44.64 11.97 -6.14
N TYR A 389 43.51 11.30 -5.89
CA TYR A 389 42.25 11.47 -6.61
C TYR A 389 41.19 12.21 -5.76
N GLY A 390 41.61 12.91 -4.69
CA GLY A 390 40.71 13.67 -3.81
C GLY A 390 40.10 12.85 -2.66
N GLY A 391 40.55 11.61 -2.44
CA GLY A 391 40.16 10.81 -1.28
C GLY A 391 40.64 11.43 0.04
N ALA A 392 39.87 11.23 1.12
CA ALA A 392 40.25 11.76 2.43
C ALA A 392 41.58 11.17 2.92
N GLY A 393 42.37 11.98 3.64
CA GLY A 393 43.68 11.54 4.16
C GLY A 393 43.58 10.33 5.08
N GLN A 394 42.54 10.28 5.94
CA GLN A 394 42.30 9.16 6.85
C GLN A 394 42.00 7.86 6.11
N THR A 395 41.10 7.90 5.11
CA THR A 395 40.76 6.70 4.32
C THR A 395 41.90 6.27 3.40
N SER A 396 42.76 7.19 2.99
CA SER A 396 43.91 6.90 2.10
C SER A 396 45.08 6.23 2.82
N ARG A 397 45.15 6.32 4.15
CA ARG A 397 46.18 5.66 4.98
C ARG A 397 45.81 4.21 5.33
N VAL A 398 44.58 3.79 5.02
CA VAL A 398 44.05 2.46 5.30
C VAL A 398 43.68 1.80 3.97
N PRO A 399 44.15 0.58 3.68
CA PRO A 399 43.76 -0.13 2.46
C PRO A 399 42.24 -0.31 2.39
N GLY A 400 41.63 0.00 1.24
CA GLY A 400 40.22 -0.28 0.96
C GLY A 400 39.95 -1.78 0.70
N PRO A 401 38.74 -2.16 0.25
CA PRO A 401 37.69 -1.28 -0.24
C PRO A 401 36.90 -0.61 0.91
N TRP A 402 36.52 0.64 0.67
CA TRP A 402 35.54 1.37 1.44
C TRP A 402 34.17 1.25 0.76
N THR A 403 33.15 1.02 1.57
CA THR A 403 31.76 0.92 1.14
C THR A 403 30.97 2.02 1.83
N MET A 404 30.17 2.78 1.08
CA MET A 404 29.25 3.76 1.65
C MET A 404 27.98 3.04 2.04
N VAL A 405 27.75 2.88 3.35
CA VAL A 405 26.65 2.03 3.86
C VAL A 405 25.40 2.85 4.16
N LEU A 406 25.58 4.11 4.54
CA LEU A 406 24.52 5.01 4.99
C LEU A 406 24.81 6.44 4.53
N ILE A 407 23.78 7.16 4.09
CA ILE A 407 23.86 8.59 3.76
C ILE A 407 22.65 9.36 4.27
N ILE A 408 22.90 10.39 5.08
CA ILE A 408 21.91 11.35 5.53
C ILE A 408 21.93 12.47 4.50
N HIS A 409 20.77 12.79 3.92
CA HIS A 409 20.67 13.83 2.92
C HIS A 409 19.43 14.71 3.14
N ASN A 410 19.16 15.58 2.16
CA ASN A 410 18.10 16.58 2.23
C ASN A 410 18.43 17.76 3.16
N PHE A 411 19.71 18.00 3.42
CA PHE A 411 20.14 19.21 4.12
C PHE A 411 19.77 20.46 3.30
N PRO A 412 19.33 21.55 3.95
CA PRO A 412 18.90 22.77 3.24
C PRO A 412 20.06 23.50 2.54
N GLU A 413 21.28 23.28 3.01
CA GLU A 413 22.52 23.89 2.51
C GLU A 413 23.75 23.09 2.97
N ASN A 414 24.90 23.37 2.35
CA ASN A 414 26.18 22.77 2.70
C ASN A 414 26.62 23.07 4.15
N ILE A 415 26.39 24.28 4.67
CA ILE A 415 26.81 24.67 6.03
C ILE A 415 26.14 23.77 7.07
N SER A 416 24.85 23.51 6.91
CA SER A 416 24.08 22.62 7.80
C SER A 416 24.61 21.19 7.75
N ALA A 417 24.93 20.68 6.56
CA ALA A 417 25.53 19.35 6.39
C ALA A 417 26.94 19.26 6.99
N LEU A 418 27.78 20.28 6.80
CA LEU A 418 29.15 20.32 7.36
C LEU A 418 29.14 20.40 8.89
N ARG A 419 28.21 21.17 9.48
CA ARG A 419 28.02 21.21 10.94
C ARG A 419 27.57 19.85 11.49
N PHE A 420 26.74 19.13 10.75
CA PHE A 420 26.32 17.78 11.08
C PHE A 420 27.50 16.81 11.01
N GLU A 421 28.24 16.79 9.89
CA GLU A 421 29.42 15.94 9.68
C GLU A 421 30.46 16.11 10.79
N TRP A 422 30.84 17.36 11.11
CA TRP A 422 31.82 17.64 12.15
C TRP A 422 31.37 17.13 13.53
N ALA A 423 30.11 17.35 13.89
CA ALA A 423 29.59 16.87 15.18
C ALA A 423 29.57 15.34 15.27
N TRP A 424 29.33 14.65 14.16
CA TRP A 424 29.36 13.18 14.11
C TRP A 424 30.80 12.63 14.20
N GLN A 425 31.78 13.32 13.61
CA GLN A 425 33.19 12.97 13.75
C GLN A 425 33.73 13.23 15.16
N GLU A 426 33.32 14.34 15.79
CA GLU A 426 33.90 14.84 17.04
C GLU A 426 32.86 15.03 18.16
N PRO A 427 32.19 13.95 18.62
CA PRO A 427 31.14 14.05 19.64
C PRO A 427 31.64 14.59 20.98
N LYS A 428 32.93 14.41 21.30
CA LYS A 428 33.57 14.91 22.53
C LYS A 428 33.80 16.42 22.52
N ALA A 429 34.07 16.99 21.34
CA ALA A 429 34.27 18.44 21.17
C ALA A 429 32.95 19.18 20.91
N SER A 430 31.95 18.49 20.36
CA SER A 430 30.67 19.07 20.03
C SER A 430 29.93 19.56 21.28
N ARG A 431 29.58 20.85 21.30
CA ARG A 431 28.85 21.49 22.41
C ARG A 431 27.52 20.79 22.72
N ARG A 432 26.88 20.19 21.71
CA ARG A 432 25.57 19.51 21.82
C ARG A 432 25.68 18.06 22.26
N LEU A 433 26.82 17.42 22.00
CA LEU A 433 27.00 15.98 22.22
C LEU A 433 27.87 15.67 23.44
N LYS A 434 28.78 16.57 23.84
CA LYS A 434 29.76 16.36 24.92
C LYS A 434 29.14 15.96 26.27
N THR A 435 27.89 16.35 26.53
CA THR A 435 27.19 16.05 27.79
C THR A 435 26.54 14.68 27.80
N ILE A 436 26.39 14.04 26.63
CA ILE A 436 25.71 12.75 26.49
C ILE A 436 26.72 11.65 26.76
N GLN A 437 26.73 11.13 27.98
CA GLN A 437 27.71 10.15 28.44
C GLN A 437 27.72 8.88 27.59
N SER A 438 26.54 8.44 27.11
CA SER A 438 26.41 7.20 26.34
C SER A 438 27.33 7.19 25.11
N ILE A 439 27.47 8.32 24.39
CA ILE A 439 28.22 8.42 23.12
C ILE A 439 29.67 8.87 23.23
N GLN A 440 30.14 9.21 24.44
CA GLN A 440 31.52 9.70 24.61
C GLN A 440 32.58 8.64 24.32
N ARG A 441 32.23 7.36 24.45
CA ARG A 441 33.14 6.24 24.21
C ARG A 441 32.39 5.07 23.56
N LYS A 442 33.15 4.28 22.80
CA LYS A 442 32.75 2.99 22.28
C LYS A 442 32.64 1.99 23.43
N ARG A 443 31.58 1.19 23.47
CA ARG A 443 31.36 0.17 24.49
C ARG A 443 32.26 -1.06 24.24
N PRO A 444 32.63 -1.83 25.27
CA PRO A 444 33.33 -3.10 25.08
C PRO A 444 32.55 -4.01 24.12
N GLY A 445 33.23 -4.62 23.14
CA GLY A 445 32.62 -5.52 22.15
C GLY A 445 31.78 -4.84 21.06
N GLU A 446 31.49 -3.54 21.15
CA GLU A 446 30.74 -2.81 20.11
C GLU A 446 31.53 -2.78 18.79
N SER A 447 30.87 -2.77 17.64
CA SER A 447 31.54 -2.51 16.35
C SER A 447 31.78 -1.01 16.17
N HIS A 448 32.72 -0.60 15.32
CA HIS A 448 32.84 0.83 15.00
C HIS A 448 31.58 1.36 14.30
N PHE A 449 30.95 0.53 13.47
CA PHE A 449 29.68 0.84 12.83
C PHE A 449 28.59 1.14 13.87
N ASN A 450 28.35 0.23 14.82
CA ASN A 450 27.34 0.42 15.87
C ASN A 450 27.61 1.65 16.73
N TYR A 451 28.89 1.93 17.02
CA TYR A 451 29.27 3.16 17.72
C TYR A 451 28.86 4.42 16.95
N HIS A 452 29.16 4.49 15.65
CA HIS A 452 28.78 5.62 14.81
C HIS A 452 27.27 5.72 14.60
N PHE A 453 26.57 4.60 14.44
CA PHE A 453 25.12 4.56 14.33
C PHE A 453 24.46 5.09 15.62
N ARG A 454 24.97 4.70 16.79
CA ARG A 454 24.49 5.21 18.08
C ARG A 454 24.71 6.72 18.25
N ILE A 455 25.83 7.26 17.78
CA ILE A 455 26.04 8.71 17.74
C ILE A 455 24.99 9.38 16.84
N LEU A 456 24.75 8.83 15.64
CA LEU A 456 23.73 9.34 14.72
C LEU A 456 22.34 9.33 15.37
N THR A 457 21.97 8.24 16.04
CA THR A 457 20.69 8.13 16.76
C THR A 457 20.54 9.22 17.82
N GLU A 458 21.58 9.58 18.58
CA GLU A 458 21.51 10.72 19.50
C GLU A 458 21.40 12.05 18.73
N MET A 459 22.17 12.22 17.66
CA MET A 459 22.19 13.48 16.90
C MET A 459 20.82 13.81 16.30
N ILE A 460 20.15 12.86 15.66
CA ILE A 460 18.85 13.13 15.02
C ILE A 460 17.73 13.48 16.01
N ASN A 461 17.93 13.23 17.31
CA ASN A 461 17.00 13.60 18.38
C ASN A 461 17.30 14.97 19.02
N LEU A 462 18.38 15.65 18.61
CA LEU A 462 18.82 16.90 19.22
C LEU A 462 18.65 18.09 18.28
N GLY A 463 18.30 19.24 18.86
CA GLY A 463 18.33 20.51 18.15
C GLY A 463 19.77 20.93 17.80
N PRO A 464 20.04 21.39 16.56
CA PRO A 464 19.07 21.78 15.53
C PRO A 464 18.68 20.67 14.55
N TRP A 465 19.28 19.48 14.63
CA TRP A 465 19.16 18.44 13.60
C TRP A 465 17.79 17.78 13.56
N ASN A 466 17.15 17.60 14.72
CA ASN A 466 15.78 17.11 14.83
C ASN A 466 14.71 18.07 14.29
N ARG A 467 15.10 19.22 13.73
CA ARG A 467 14.22 20.20 13.07
C ARG A 467 14.42 20.22 11.55
N LEU A 468 15.34 19.39 11.04
CA LEU A 468 15.65 19.34 9.63
C LEU A 468 14.88 18.17 8.98
N PRO A 469 14.41 18.35 7.72
CA PRO A 469 13.66 17.34 6.97
C PRO A 469 14.59 16.25 6.40
N LEU A 470 15.45 15.68 7.25
CA LEU A 470 16.51 14.79 6.82
C LEU A 470 15.93 13.46 6.35
N LYS A 471 16.51 12.92 5.28
CA LYS A 471 16.27 11.56 4.83
C LYS A 471 17.47 10.71 5.18
N ILE A 472 17.22 9.54 5.77
CA ILE A 472 18.24 8.60 6.23
C ILE A 472 18.23 7.43 5.25
N ARG A 473 19.19 7.40 4.33
CA ARG A 473 19.21 6.43 3.23
C ARG A 473 20.25 5.35 3.45
N TRP A 474 19.79 4.11 3.53
CA TRP A 474 20.62 2.91 3.54
C TRP A 474 21.01 2.53 2.11
N LEU A 475 22.32 2.47 1.86
CA LEU A 475 22.88 2.12 0.56
C LEU A 475 23.31 0.65 0.48
N GLU A 476 23.54 0.02 1.63
CA GLU A 476 23.90 -1.38 1.75
C GLU A 476 23.05 -2.07 2.81
N GLN A 477 22.18 -2.98 2.37
CA GLN A 477 21.20 -3.63 3.23
C GLN A 477 21.84 -4.51 4.32
N ASP A 478 23.04 -5.06 4.08
CA ASP A 478 23.76 -5.87 5.09
C ASP A 478 24.14 -5.05 6.34
N PHE A 479 24.09 -3.72 6.26
CA PHE A 479 24.36 -2.81 7.37
C PHE A 479 23.09 -2.16 7.90
N TYR A 480 21.91 -2.50 7.38
CA TYR A 480 20.66 -1.95 7.88
C TYR A 480 20.53 -2.23 9.38
N THR A 481 20.10 -1.21 10.10
CA THR A 481 19.82 -1.33 11.53
C THR A 481 18.66 -0.42 11.84
N GLU A 482 17.62 -0.97 12.46
CA GLU A 482 16.47 -0.19 12.88
C GLU A 482 16.84 0.81 13.98
N PHE A 483 16.19 1.97 13.94
CA PHE A 483 16.29 2.91 15.05
C PHE A 483 15.52 2.34 16.25
N PRO A 484 16.03 2.48 17.48
CA PRO A 484 15.27 2.06 18.66
C PRO A 484 13.90 2.75 18.71
N THR A 485 12.89 2.05 19.20
CA THR A 485 11.50 2.54 19.24
C THR A 485 11.41 3.95 19.83
N GLY A 486 10.71 4.85 19.14
CA GLY A 486 10.53 6.25 19.55
C GLY A 486 11.75 7.15 19.40
N ARG A 487 12.84 6.68 18.77
CA ARG A 487 14.07 7.48 18.56
C ARG A 487 14.22 8.03 17.14
N LEU A 488 13.35 7.67 16.20
CA LEU A 488 13.32 8.30 14.88
C LEU A 488 12.30 9.44 14.92
N PRO A 489 12.68 10.70 14.66
CA PRO A 489 11.70 11.79 14.56
C PRO A 489 10.68 11.51 13.45
N GLU A 490 9.39 11.69 13.74
CA GLU A 490 8.28 11.32 12.82
C GLU A 490 8.38 11.93 11.41
N HIS A 491 9.03 13.09 11.27
CA HIS A 491 9.18 13.79 10.00
C HIS A 491 10.43 13.37 9.20
N MET A 492 11.29 12.52 9.76
CA MET A 492 12.45 11.98 9.06
C MET A 492 12.09 10.63 8.43
N VAL A 493 12.46 10.46 7.17
CA VAL A 493 12.12 9.26 6.39
C VAL A 493 13.35 8.38 6.24
N VAL A 494 13.20 7.10 6.54
CA VAL A 494 14.19 6.07 6.22
C VAL A 494 13.97 5.62 4.78
N CYS A 495 15.03 5.56 3.98
CA CYS A 495 14.98 5.19 2.57
C CYS A 495 16.02 4.10 2.27
N HIS A 496 15.81 3.34 1.20
CA HIS A 496 16.72 2.26 0.79
C HIS A 496 17.12 2.39 -0.68
N GLY A 497 18.29 1.85 -1.03
CA GLY A 497 18.77 1.76 -2.40
C GLY A 497 19.63 2.93 -2.86
N PRO A 498 20.23 2.83 -4.07
CA PRO A 498 21.23 3.75 -4.55
C PRO A 498 20.67 5.14 -4.87
N ILE A 499 21.57 6.11 -4.90
CA ILE A 499 21.26 7.52 -5.08
C ILE A 499 22.24 8.20 -6.03
N LYS A 500 21.75 9.15 -6.82
CA LYS A 500 22.57 9.94 -7.74
C LYS A 500 22.26 11.43 -7.63
N ALA A 501 23.33 12.21 -7.47
CA ALA A 501 23.19 13.65 -7.49
C ALA A 501 22.95 14.13 -8.93
N LYS A 502 21.91 14.94 -9.12
CA LYS A 502 21.59 15.62 -10.38
C LYS A 502 21.90 17.10 -10.23
N LYS A 503 22.62 17.69 -11.18
CA LYS A 503 22.80 19.14 -11.24
C LYS A 503 21.53 19.76 -11.78
N ILE A 504 21.05 20.83 -11.14
CA ILE A 504 19.92 21.61 -11.66
C ILE A 504 20.31 22.17 -13.02
N ASN A 505 19.60 21.74 -14.07
CA ASN A 505 19.76 22.33 -15.38
C ASN A 505 18.91 23.61 -15.39
N ARG A 506 19.55 24.78 -15.45
CA ARG A 506 18.86 26.10 -15.46
C ARG A 506 18.01 26.34 -16.73
N GLY A 507 17.81 25.32 -17.56
CA GLY A 507 17.12 25.37 -18.86
C GLY A 507 15.59 25.26 -18.82
N ASN A 508 14.95 24.77 -17.75
CA ASN A 508 13.48 24.77 -17.66
C ASN A 508 12.96 25.97 -16.88
N ARG A 509 13.31 27.18 -17.32
CA ARG A 509 12.67 28.43 -16.85
C ARG A 509 11.28 28.66 -17.46
N GLU A 510 10.97 27.97 -18.56
CA GLU A 510 9.81 28.26 -19.43
C GLU A 510 8.47 27.69 -18.89
N LEU A 511 8.46 26.59 -18.11
CA LEU A 511 7.21 26.09 -17.49
C LEU A 511 6.82 26.84 -16.20
N MET A 512 7.70 27.67 -15.64
CA MET A 512 7.46 28.45 -14.42
C MET A 512 7.01 29.90 -14.67
N GLU A 513 6.90 30.33 -15.92
CA GLU A 513 6.63 31.73 -16.27
C GLU A 513 5.16 32.15 -16.18
N ALA A 514 4.21 31.22 -16.22
CA ALA A 514 2.78 31.56 -16.08
C ALA A 514 2.33 31.85 -14.63
N VAL A 515 3.05 31.35 -13.61
CA VAL A 515 2.75 31.58 -12.17
C VAL A 515 3.56 32.76 -11.58
N ARG A 516 4.57 33.26 -12.32
CA ARG A 516 5.50 34.31 -11.87
C ARG A 516 4.92 35.73 -11.79
N ALA A 517 3.73 35.99 -12.33
CA ALA A 517 3.15 37.33 -12.38
C ALA A 517 2.52 37.81 -11.05
N ARG A 518 2.20 36.92 -10.11
CA ARG A 518 1.64 37.32 -8.82
C ARG A 518 2.75 37.72 -7.84
N THR A 519 2.72 38.98 -7.43
CA THR A 519 3.56 39.56 -6.38
C THR A 519 2.83 39.67 -5.05
N GLU A 520 1.54 39.34 -4.97
CA GLU A 520 0.74 39.43 -3.75
C GLU A 520 0.67 38.10 -2.99
N CYS A 521 0.74 38.19 -1.66
CA CYS A 521 0.60 37.05 -0.77
C CYS A 521 -0.88 36.72 -0.52
N HIS A 522 -1.29 35.48 -0.78
CA HIS A 522 -2.67 35.02 -0.55
C HIS A 522 -3.10 35.00 0.93
N LEU A 523 -2.15 35.09 1.87
CA LEU A 523 -2.43 34.92 3.30
C LEU A 523 -2.63 36.24 4.03
N CYS A 524 -1.92 37.29 3.61
CA CYS A 524 -2.04 38.62 4.22
C CYS A 524 -2.48 39.68 3.23
N MET A 525 -2.66 39.34 1.94
CA MET A 525 -3.08 40.24 0.86
C MET A 525 -2.12 41.40 0.61
N GLU A 526 -0.88 41.31 1.11
CA GLU A 526 0.17 42.32 0.92
C GLU A 526 1.18 41.90 -0.15
N GLU A 527 1.88 42.87 -0.72
CA GLU A 527 2.93 42.65 -1.71
C GLU A 527 4.16 41.93 -1.11
N ILE A 528 4.71 40.98 -1.86
CA ILE A 528 5.97 40.27 -1.59
C ILE A 528 7.10 41.04 -2.27
N LYS A 529 7.77 41.90 -1.50
CA LYS A 529 8.84 42.78 -2.02
C LYS A 529 10.07 42.01 -2.48
N ASP A 530 10.45 40.97 -1.76
CA ASP A 530 11.59 40.12 -2.09
C ASP A 530 11.12 38.78 -2.67
N LEU A 531 10.95 38.77 -3.99
CA LEU A 531 10.42 37.63 -4.72
C LEU A 531 11.37 36.43 -4.79
N GLU A 532 12.66 36.63 -4.49
CA GLU A 532 13.66 35.56 -4.46
C GLU A 532 13.74 34.94 -3.08
N ASP A 533 13.77 35.75 -2.02
CA ASP A 533 14.01 35.26 -0.66
C ASP A 533 12.76 35.05 0.20
N ASP A 534 11.68 35.80 -0.03
CA ASP A 534 10.48 35.74 0.80
C ASP A 534 9.29 35.04 0.11
N ARG A 535 9.32 34.83 -1.21
CA ARG A 535 8.21 34.16 -1.92
C ARG A 535 8.25 32.64 -1.79
N ILE A 536 7.10 32.03 -1.50
CA ILE A 536 6.95 30.57 -1.44
C ILE A 536 5.69 30.09 -2.17
N PHE A 537 5.73 28.84 -2.63
CA PHE A 537 4.65 28.18 -3.37
C PHE A 537 4.22 26.91 -2.64
N CYS A 538 2.95 26.53 -2.79
CA CYS A 538 2.48 25.21 -2.36
C CYS A 538 3.26 24.10 -3.09
N ILE A 539 3.48 22.96 -2.44
CA ILE A 539 4.15 21.80 -3.05
C ILE A 539 3.30 21.16 -4.17
N ASN A 540 1.98 21.16 -4.04
CA ASN A 540 1.05 20.70 -5.07
C ASN A 540 1.16 21.60 -6.31
N GLN A 541 1.52 21.02 -7.45
CA GLN A 541 1.72 21.76 -8.70
C GLN A 541 0.43 22.39 -9.25
N ARG A 542 -0.74 21.84 -8.92
CA ARG A 542 -2.04 22.36 -9.33
C ARG A 542 -2.55 23.48 -8.41
N CYS A 543 -1.89 23.72 -7.27
CA CYS A 543 -2.29 24.74 -6.31
C CYS A 543 -1.70 26.12 -6.68
N LYS A 544 -2.54 27.15 -6.62
CA LYS A 544 -2.17 28.54 -6.95
C LYS A 544 -1.62 29.34 -5.76
N LEU A 545 -1.37 28.71 -4.60
CA LEU A 545 -0.86 29.40 -3.42
C LEU A 545 0.48 30.06 -3.71
N VAL A 546 0.52 31.37 -3.49
CA VAL A 546 1.72 32.20 -3.39
C VAL A 546 1.65 32.95 -2.07
N SER A 547 2.67 32.86 -1.23
CA SER A 547 2.68 33.55 0.06
C SER A 547 4.08 34.01 0.47
N HIS A 548 4.14 34.94 1.44
CA HIS A 548 5.38 35.19 2.17
C HIS A 548 5.78 33.94 2.94
N LEU A 549 7.08 33.66 2.98
CA LEU A 549 7.70 32.61 3.79
C LEU A 549 7.23 32.73 5.24
N ARG A 550 7.22 33.96 5.77
CA ARG A 550 6.79 34.25 7.14
C ARG A 550 5.31 34.01 7.38
N CYS A 551 4.45 34.32 6.41
CA CYS A 551 3.01 34.17 6.57
C CYS A 551 2.62 32.69 6.60
N LEU A 552 3.14 31.89 5.67
CA LEU A 552 2.89 30.44 5.72
C LEU A 552 3.56 29.81 6.94
N ALA A 553 4.74 30.30 7.34
CA ALA A 553 5.42 29.79 8.52
C ALA A 553 4.60 30.00 9.79
N LYS A 554 4.01 31.18 9.98
CA LYS A 554 3.17 31.48 11.15
C LYS A 554 1.97 30.56 11.28
N ILE A 555 1.34 30.19 10.17
CA ILE A 555 0.20 29.26 10.17
C ILE A 555 0.65 27.85 10.58
N CYS A 556 1.81 27.41 10.11
CA CYS A 556 2.31 26.06 10.35
C CYS A 556 3.19 25.93 11.61
N LEU A 557 3.43 27.00 12.37
CA LEU A 557 4.36 27.00 13.49
C LEU A 557 3.71 26.43 14.75
N GLU A 558 4.23 25.30 15.22
CA GLU A 558 3.81 24.71 16.49
C GLU A 558 4.46 25.41 17.70
N PRO A 559 3.79 25.48 18.87
CA PRO A 559 4.36 26.05 20.09
C PRO A 559 5.73 25.45 20.44
N GLY A 560 6.69 26.29 20.83
CA GLY A 560 8.06 25.86 21.16
C GLY A 560 8.98 25.63 19.96
N HIS A 561 8.47 25.73 18.73
CA HIS A 561 9.29 25.68 17.51
C HIS A 561 9.63 27.09 17.01
N TYR A 562 10.82 27.24 16.43
CA TYR A 562 11.25 28.49 15.78
C TYR A 562 10.98 28.49 14.26
N ILE A 563 10.79 27.31 13.68
CA ILE A 563 10.52 27.06 12.25
C ILE A 563 9.53 25.90 12.19
N PRO A 564 8.54 25.90 11.27
CA PRO A 564 7.64 24.76 11.10
C PRO A 564 8.38 23.49 10.70
N ILE A 565 7.84 22.35 11.12
CA ILE A 565 8.32 21.03 10.70
C ILE A 565 7.44 20.49 9.58
N LYS A 566 6.12 20.61 9.75
CA LYS A 566 5.06 20.18 8.83
C LYS A 566 3.93 21.21 8.81
N GLY A 567 3.04 21.10 7.84
CA GLY A 567 1.86 21.95 7.75
C GLY A 567 0.93 21.54 6.63
N SER A 568 -0.22 22.20 6.55
CA SER A 568 -1.22 21.99 5.51
C SER A 568 -1.39 23.27 4.70
N CYS A 569 -1.51 23.14 3.38
CA CYS A 569 -1.73 24.29 2.50
C CYS A 569 -3.13 24.88 2.75
N PRO A 570 -3.27 26.17 3.12
CA PRO A 570 -4.57 26.76 3.44
C PRO A 570 -5.50 26.96 2.22
N LEU A 571 -5.03 26.69 0.99
CA LEU A 571 -5.84 26.79 -0.23
C LEU A 571 -6.25 25.45 -0.82
N CYS A 572 -5.53 24.37 -0.56
CA CYS A 572 -5.83 23.07 -1.16
C CYS A 572 -5.68 21.89 -0.19
N ASP A 573 -5.48 22.18 1.09
CA ASP A 573 -5.35 21.25 2.21
C ASP A 573 -4.31 20.16 2.03
N CYS A 574 -3.36 20.32 1.10
CA CYS A 574 -2.30 19.34 0.92
C CYS A 574 -1.33 19.43 2.10
N ASN A 575 -1.08 18.28 2.73
CA ASN A 575 -0.08 18.17 3.78
C ASN A 575 1.33 18.18 3.18
N PHE A 576 2.25 18.86 3.86
CA PHE A 576 3.64 18.96 3.43
C PHE A 576 4.60 19.00 4.62
N LEU A 577 5.84 18.60 4.37
CA LEU A 577 6.96 18.91 5.25
C LEU A 577 7.49 20.29 4.89
N TRP A 578 7.78 21.12 5.88
CA TRP A 578 8.29 22.48 5.67
C TRP A 578 9.54 22.51 4.81
N GLY A 579 10.38 21.49 4.98
CA GLY A 579 11.57 21.24 4.17
C GLY A 579 11.33 21.19 2.67
N ASP A 580 10.27 20.51 2.24
CA ASP A 580 9.95 20.34 0.82
C ASP A 580 9.46 21.64 0.19
N VAL A 581 8.76 22.46 0.96
CA VAL A 581 8.36 23.81 0.55
C VAL A 581 9.59 24.69 0.30
N ILE A 582 10.58 24.65 1.20
CA ILE A 582 11.84 25.40 1.06
C ILE A 582 12.67 24.88 -0.12
N ARG A 583 12.70 23.56 -0.34
CA ARG A 583 13.40 22.98 -1.49
C ARG A 583 12.76 23.40 -2.81
N LYS A 584 11.43 23.37 -2.90
CA LYS A 584 10.69 23.87 -4.07
C LYS A 584 10.98 25.35 -4.33
N LYS A 585 11.02 26.18 -3.27
CA LYS A 585 11.45 27.59 -3.36
C LYS A 585 12.84 27.75 -3.96
N LYS A 586 13.79 26.88 -3.57
CA LYS A 586 15.16 26.87 -4.12
C LYS A 586 15.25 26.24 -5.52
N GLY A 587 14.13 25.93 -6.17
CA GLY A 587 14.09 25.30 -7.49
C GLY A 587 14.53 23.84 -7.51
N CYS A 588 14.49 23.16 -6.35
CA CYS A 588 14.87 21.77 -6.17
C CYS A 588 13.61 20.95 -5.86
N PHE A 589 12.90 20.42 -6.86
CA PHE A 589 11.73 19.58 -6.59
C PHE A 589 11.54 18.53 -7.68
N ASP A 590 12.06 17.32 -7.44
CA ASP A 590 11.52 16.10 -8.04
C ASP A 590 10.15 15.87 -7.39
N GLY A 591 9.09 16.02 -8.18
CA GLY A 591 7.77 15.57 -7.78
C GLY A 591 7.80 14.07 -7.53
N GLY A 592 7.90 13.67 -6.26
CA GLY A 592 7.47 12.34 -5.86
C GLY A 592 5.97 12.27 -6.11
N LEU A 593 5.60 11.69 -7.25
CA LEU A 593 4.30 11.09 -7.58
C LEU A 593 3.09 11.77 -6.92
N VAL A 594 2.64 12.88 -7.51
CA VAL A 594 1.20 13.16 -7.63
C VAL A 594 0.92 13.10 -9.12
N ASN A 595 0.53 11.90 -9.57
CA ASN A 595 -0.10 11.55 -10.84
C ASN A 595 0.05 12.56 -11.99
N ASP A 596 0.80 12.15 -13.01
CA ASP A 596 0.37 12.37 -14.39
C ASP A 596 -1.01 11.73 -14.57
N ILE A 597 -2.06 12.45 -14.16
CA ILE A 597 -3.34 12.33 -14.83
C ILE A 597 -3.09 13.00 -16.18
N LYS A 598 -2.85 12.17 -17.20
CA LYS A 598 -3.18 12.56 -18.55
C LYS A 598 -4.68 12.79 -18.58
N ASP A 599 -5.07 14.04 -18.34
CA ASP A 599 -6.39 14.53 -18.71
C ASP A 599 -6.39 14.60 -20.24
N ASP A 600 -6.67 13.46 -20.90
CA ASP A 600 -7.27 13.47 -22.23
C ASP A 600 -8.73 13.91 -22.05
N TYR A 601 -8.90 15.23 -21.95
CA TYR A 601 -10.13 15.92 -22.32
C TYR A 601 -9.73 17.02 -23.30
N ASP A 602 -9.58 16.61 -24.56
CA ASP A 602 -9.74 17.52 -25.69
C ASP A 602 -11.22 17.93 -25.79
N ILE A 603 -11.41 19.16 -26.27
CA ILE A 603 -12.68 19.80 -26.66
C ILE A 603 -13.48 18.94 -27.63
#